data_AF-A0A4V2ZF73-F1
#
_entry.id   AF-A0A4V2ZF73-F1
#
_cell.length_a   1.000
_cell.length_b   1.000
_cell.length_c   1.000
_cell.angle_alpha   90.00
_cell.angle_beta   90.00
_cell.angle_gamma   90.00
#
_symmetry.space_group_name_H-M   'P 1'
#
loop_
_entity.id
_entity.type
_entity.pdbx_description
1 polymer ?
#
loop_
_entity_poly.entity_id
_entity_poly.type
_entity_poly.pdbx_seq_one_letter_code
_entity_poly.pdbx_strand_id
1 'polypeptide(L)' 'MSKFKKAVIFTVAVLGLGSIAKAYNTNTHQKMAMEQCGSQDNIKRVDSKGFECIDDNEAF' A
#
# COMPACT_ATOMS: atom_id res chain seq x y z
N MET A 1 5.51 21.33 30.13
CA MET A 1 4.67 21.24 28.90
C MET A 1 3.21 21.09 29.30
N SER A 2 2.30 21.89 28.70
CA SER A 2 0.85 21.77 28.96
C SER A 2 0.30 20.43 28.46
N LYS A 3 -0.69 19.87 29.17
CA LYS A 3 -1.32 18.58 28.84
C LYS A 3 -1.85 18.54 27.40
N PHE A 4 -2.34 19.69 26.92
CA PHE A 4 -2.83 19.87 25.55
C PHE A 4 -1.72 19.68 24.50
N LYS A 5 -0.52 20.20 24.77
CA LYS A 5 0.63 20.09 23.86
C LYS A 5 1.11 18.64 23.74
N LYS A 6 1.01 17.85 24.83
CA LYS A 6 1.29 16.39 24.80
C LYS A 6 0.27 15.62 23.97
N ALA A 7 -1.03 15.94 24.10
CA ALA A 7 -2.08 15.26 23.36
C ALA A 7 -1.92 15.46 21.84
N VAL A 8 -1.67 16.70 21.38
CA VAL A 8 -1.48 17.00 19.96
C VAL A 8 -0.29 16.26 19.36
N ILE A 9 0.86 16.23 20.06
CA ILE A 9 2.05 15.52 19.60
C ILE A 9 1.78 14.01 19.49
N PHE A 10 1.07 13.44 20.46
CA PHE A 10 0.70 12.02 20.43
C PHE A 10 -0.21 11.70 19.23
N THR A 11 -1.23 12.52 18.98
CA THR A 11 -2.13 12.33 17.84
C THR A 11 -1.40 12.42 16.50
N VAL A 12 -0.51 13.41 16.33
CA VAL A 12 0.28 13.57 15.11
C VAL A 12 1.24 12.39 14.90
N ALA A 13 1.87 11.89 15.98
CA ALA A 13 2.75 10.73 15.91
C ALA A 13 1.99 9.46 15.49
N VAL A 14 0.80 9.21 16.06
CA VAL A 14 -0.03 8.04 15.72
C VAL A 14 -0.54 8.10 14.28
N LEU A 15 -1.01 9.27 13.82
CA LEU A 15 -1.46 9.45 12.43
C LEU A 15 -0.30 9.32 11.43
N GLY A 16 0.88 9.85 11.77
CA GLY A 16 2.08 9.72 10.95
C GLY A 16 2.50 8.26 10.75
N LEU A 17 2.54 7.47 11.82
CA LEU A 17 2.91 6.05 11.76
C LEU A 17 1.91 5.22 10.93
N GLY A 18 0.60 5.47 11.08
CA GLY A 18 -0.43 4.77 10.30
C GLY A 18 -0.34 5.03 8.79
N SER A 19 0.05 6.25 8.41
CA SER A 19 0.24 6.66 7.00
C SER A 19 1.40 5.92 6.34
N ILE A 20 2.49 5.77 7.09
CA ILE A 20 3.71 5.09 6.62
C ILE A 20 3.43 3.60 6.43
N ALA A 21 2.76 2.95 7.38
CA ALA A 21 2.40 1.54 7.24
C ALA A 21 1.59 1.24 5.97
N LYS A 22 0.65 2.13 5.62
CA LYS A 22 -0.14 2.01 4.39
C LYS A 22 0.74 2.13 3.14
N ALA A 23 1.69 3.07 3.11
CA ALA A 23 2.61 3.24 2.00
C ALA A 23 3.55 2.04 1.81
N TYR A 24 4.09 1.48 2.90
CA TYR A 24 4.95 0.29 2.85
C TYR A 24 4.19 -0.95 2.37
N ASN A 25 2.92 -1.10 2.76
CA ASN A 25 2.11 -2.23 2.34
C ASN A 25 1.82 -2.19 0.83
N THR A 26 1.36 -1.05 0.31
CA THR A 26 1.06 -0.91 -1.12
C THR A 26 2.29 -1.11 -2.00
N ASN A 27 3.45 -0.59 -1.58
CA ASN A 27 4.70 -0.74 -2.34
C ASN A 27 5.16 -2.21 -2.38
N THR A 28 5.00 -2.94 -1.26
CA THR A 28 5.28 -4.37 -1.19
C THR A 28 4.34 -5.18 -2.09
N HIS A 29 3.03 -4.89 -2.06
CA HIS A 29 2.08 -5.54 -2.96
C HIS A 29 2.37 -5.25 -4.43
N GLN A 30 2.78 -4.03 -4.75
CA GLN A 30 3.13 -3.65 -6.12
C GLN A 30 4.40 -4.36 -6.60
N LYS A 31 5.40 -4.55 -5.73
CA LYS A 31 6.60 -5.35 -6.05
C LYS A 31 6.27 -6.82 -6.27
N MET A 32 5.48 -7.43 -5.39
CA MET A 32 5.05 -8.83 -5.56
C MET A 32 4.21 -9.00 -6.83
N ALA A 33 3.38 -8.01 -7.17
CA ALA A 33 2.61 -7.99 -8.41
C ALA A 33 3.51 -7.96 -9.65
N MET A 34 4.56 -7.13 -9.64
CA MET A 34 5.53 -7.09 -10.74
C MET A 34 6.30 -8.41 -10.87
N GLU A 35 6.63 -9.05 -9.74
CA GLU A 35 7.35 -10.33 -9.72
C GLU A 35 6.48 -11.49 -10.22
N GLN A 36 5.18 -11.52 -9.89
CA GLN A 36 4.27 -12.57 -10.35
C GLN A 36 3.69 -12.34 -11.75
N CYS A 37 3.26 -11.11 -12.06
CA CYS A 37 2.64 -10.80 -13.36
C CYS A 37 3.70 -10.51 -14.46
N GLY A 38 4.98 -10.41 -14.10
CA GLY A 38 6.12 -10.25 -15.00
C GLY A 38 6.32 -8.86 -15.59
N SER A 39 5.25 -8.07 -15.76
CA SER A 39 5.31 -6.67 -16.21
C SER A 39 4.20 -5.86 -15.53
N GLN A 40 4.41 -4.55 -15.41
CA GLN A 40 3.40 -3.63 -14.88
C GLN A 40 2.13 -3.60 -15.74
N ASP A 41 2.28 -3.83 -17.05
CA ASP A 41 1.16 -3.87 -18.01
C ASP A 41 0.25 -5.09 -17.81
N ASN A 42 0.78 -6.15 -17.18
CA ASN A 42 0.04 -7.38 -16.88
C ASN A 42 -0.65 -7.32 -15.51
N ILE A 43 -0.59 -6.18 -14.83
CA ILE A 43 -1.21 -6.00 -13.51
C ILE A 43 -2.58 -5.34 -13.70
N LYS A 44 -3.65 -6.10 -13.50
CA LYS A 44 -5.03 -5.62 -13.59
C LYS A 44 -5.38 -4.72 -12.39
N ARG A 45 -4.88 -5.09 -11.21
CA ARG A 45 -5.21 -4.46 -9.93
C ARG A 45 -4.10 -4.68 -8.91
N VAL A 46 -3.79 -3.65 -8.13
CA VAL A 46 -3.02 -3.76 -6.87
C VAL A 46 -3.77 -3.03 -5.77
N ASP A 47 -3.98 -3.69 -4.64
CA ASP A 47 -4.57 -3.08 -3.46
C ASP A 47 -3.83 -3.47 -2.18
N SER A 48 -4.35 -3.04 -1.03
CA SER A 48 -3.76 -3.33 0.28
C SER A 48 -3.99 -4.77 0.77
N LYS A 49 -4.71 -5.60 0.02
CA LYS A 49 -4.97 -7.01 0.31
C LYS A 49 -4.16 -7.93 -0.62
N GLY A 50 -3.81 -7.48 -1.83
CA GLY A 50 -3.07 -8.26 -2.80
C GLY A 50 -3.02 -7.61 -4.18
N PHE A 51 -2.86 -8.43 -5.21
CA PHE A 51 -2.86 -8.01 -6.60
C PHE A 51 -3.51 -9.07 -7.48
N GLU A 52 -4.01 -8.65 -8.63
CA GLU A 52 -4.55 -9.52 -9.68
C GLU A 52 -3.78 -9.25 -10.97
N CYS A 53 -3.29 -10.33 -11.59
CA CYS A 53 -2.73 -10.27 -12.92
C CYS A 53 -3.85 -10.29 -13.96
N ILE A 54 -3.59 -9.74 -15.15
CA ILE A 54 -4.43 -9.95 -16.31
C ILE A 54 -4.29 -11.44 -16.66
N ASP A 55 -5.39 -12.18 -16.56
CA ASP A 55 -5.44 -13.60 -16.93
C ASP A 55 -5.33 -13.69 -18.46
N ASP A 56 -4.51 -14.62 -18.98
CA ASP A 56 -4.31 -14.87 -20.43
C ASP A 56 -5.61 -15.25 -21.18
N ASN A 57 -6.76 -15.29 -20.51
CA ASN A 57 -8.09 -15.48 -21.09
C ASN A 57 -8.82 -14.18 -21.51
N GLU A 58 -8.26 -12.99 -21.26
CA GLU A 58 -8.82 -11.70 -21.74
C GLU A 58 -8.14 -11.18 -23.02
N ALA A 59 -7.34 -12.01 -23.71
CA ALA A 59 -6.84 -11.75 -25.06
C ALA A 59 -7.71 -12.47 -26.12
N PHE A 60 -8.95 -12.00 -26.31
CA PHE A 60 -9.79 -12.36 -27.47
C PHE A 60 -10.21 -11.10 -28.23
#